data_AF-A0A158H5T7-F1
#
_entry.id   AF-A0A158H5T7-F1
#
_cell.length_a   1.000
_cell.length_b   1.000
_cell.length_c   1.000
_cell.angle_alpha   90.00
_cell.angle_beta   90.00
_cell.angle_gamma   90.00
#
_symmetry.space_group_name_H-M   'P 1'
#
loop_
_entity.id
_entity.type
_entity.pdbx_description
1 polymer ?
#
loop_
_entity_poly.entity_id
_entity_poly.type
_entity_poly.pdbx_seq_one_letter_code
_entity_poly.pdbx_strand_id
1 'polypeptide(L)'
;MKQYTGQLKTLGAGSSSVGRGDRYTYIEIGDHRIKNVRVSDALGGILQEALHNSTPISIWIVSYFGKKIIAGVSRADGTVFRAKMTGILMGSVVAVIACGFLYAGFAEHSPFHAVLGFAIGSWVLYFANVNRQLFSIPANDAL
;
A
#
# COMPACT_ATOMS: atom_id res chain seq x y z
N MET A 1 -4.81 -8.28 3.99
CA MET A 1 -5.40 -7.63 2.80
C MET A 1 -6.90 -7.86 2.80
N LYS A 2 -7.71 -6.91 2.32
CA LYS A 2 -9.15 -7.09 2.13
C LYS A 2 -9.56 -6.57 0.75
N GLN A 3 -10.35 -7.36 0.03
CA GLN A 3 -10.95 -6.99 -1.25
C GLN A 3 -12.36 -6.45 -1.01
N TYR A 4 -12.73 -5.41 -1.77
CA TYR A 4 -14.07 -4.86 -1.80
C TYR A 4 -14.51 -4.77 -3.25
N THR A 5 -15.70 -5.29 -3.56
CA THR A 5 -16.25 -5.32 -4.90
C THR A 5 -17.59 -4.61 -4.90
N GLY A 6 -17.80 -3.74 -5.88
CA GLY A 6 -19.06 -3.03 -6.05
C GLY A 6 -18.90 -1.78 -6.88
N GLN A 7 -20.01 -1.05 -7.05
CA GLN A 7 -20.00 0.26 -7.69
C GLN A 7 -19.37 1.29 -6.75
N LEU A 8 -18.44 2.08 -7.29
CA LEU A 8 -17.86 3.20 -6.58
C LEU A 8 -18.89 4.33 -6.51
N LYS A 9 -19.36 4.65 -5.29
CA LYS A 9 -20.42 5.63 -5.06
C LYS A 9 -19.87 7.03 -4.83
N THR A 10 -18.81 7.15 -4.03
CA THR A 10 -18.27 8.44 -3.63
C THR A 10 -16.81 8.34 -3.21
N LEU A 11 -16.04 9.37 -3.56
CA LEU A 11 -14.72 9.65 -3.01
C LEU A 11 -14.85 10.86 -2.07
N GLY A 12 -14.47 10.70 -0.81
CA GLY A 12 -14.47 11.80 0.16
C GLY A 12 -13.46 12.88 -0.20
N ALA A 13 -13.39 13.97 0.58
CA ALA A 13 -12.43 15.05 0.34
C ALA A 13 -11.01 14.48 0.14
N GLY A 14 -10.42 14.83 -1.00
CA GLY A 14 -9.09 14.43 -1.43
C GLY A 14 -8.07 15.52 -1.17
N SER A 15 -6.91 15.18 -0.60
CA SER A 15 -5.72 16.02 -0.71
C SER A 15 -4.78 15.36 -1.71
N SER A 16 -4.59 15.98 -2.87
CA SER A 16 -3.57 15.53 -3.83
C SER A 16 -2.25 16.18 -3.46
N SER A 17 -1.19 15.38 -3.41
CA SER A 17 0.18 15.88 -3.26
C SER A 17 0.98 15.34 -4.42
N VAL A 18 1.46 16.24 -5.29
CA VAL A 18 2.20 15.90 -6.51
C VAL A 18 3.30 14.89 -6.18
N GLY A 19 3.25 13.71 -6.81
CA GLY A 19 4.24 12.64 -6.66
C GLY A 19 4.14 11.80 -5.38
N ARG A 20 3.08 11.95 -4.58
CA ARG A 20 2.88 11.21 -3.31
C ARG A 20 1.56 10.44 -3.25
N GLY A 21 0.75 10.45 -4.30
CA GLY A 21 -0.57 9.84 -4.29
C GLY A 21 -1.66 10.78 -3.76
N ASP A 22 -2.90 10.43 -4.09
CA ASP A 22 -4.08 11.03 -3.51
C ASP A 22 -4.40 10.44 -2.14
N ARG A 23 -4.85 11.28 -1.21
CA ARG A 23 -5.40 10.86 0.07
C ARG A 23 -6.87 11.22 0.14
N TYR A 24 -7.71 10.20 0.27
CA TYR A 24 -9.14 10.36 0.48
C TYR A 24 -9.50 10.15 1.95
N THR A 25 -10.31 11.05 2.51
CA THR A 25 -10.86 10.90 3.87
C THR A 25 -11.71 9.63 4.00
N TYR A 26 -12.44 9.27 2.95
CA TYR A 26 -13.12 8.00 2.81
C TYR A 26 -13.37 7.63 1.34
N ILE A 27 -13.68 6.36 1.09
CA ILE A 27 -14.15 5.83 -0.20
C ILE A 27 -15.39 4.98 0.08
N GLU A 28 -16.44 5.14 -0.71
CA GLU A 28 -17.66 4.34 -0.64
C GLU A 28 -17.79 3.44 -1.87
N ILE A 29 -17.81 2.13 -1.64
CA ILE A 29 -17.93 1.10 -2.66
C ILE A 29 -19.00 0.09 -2.23
N GLY A 30 -20.05 -0.09 -3.04
CA GLY A 30 -21.22 -0.87 -2.63
C GLY A 30 -21.78 -0.36 -1.29
N ASP A 31 -21.84 -1.24 -0.29
CA ASP A 31 -22.32 -0.90 1.07
C ASP A 31 -21.18 -0.67 2.07
N HIS A 32 -19.96 -0.48 1.57
CA HIS A 32 -18.78 -0.31 2.39
C HIS A 32 -18.24 1.11 2.31
N ARG A 33 -18.06 1.73 3.49
CA ARG A 33 -17.35 3.00 3.64
C ARG A 33 -15.98 2.78 4.28
N ILE A 34 -14.93 3.12 3.54
CA ILE A 34 -13.54 2.85 3.91
C ILE A 34 -12.85 4.17 4.19
N LYS A 35 -12.49 4.43 5.44
CA LYS A 35 -11.85 5.70 5.88
C LYS A 35 -10.34 5.69 5.70
N ASN A 36 -9.75 6.89 5.56
CA ASN A 36 -8.31 7.17 5.53
C ASN A 36 -7.55 6.34 4.48
N VAL A 37 -7.94 6.48 3.22
CA VAL A 37 -7.41 5.69 2.11
C VAL A 37 -6.38 6.51 1.34
N ARG A 38 -5.23 5.92 1.08
CA ARG A 38 -4.20 6.44 0.16
C ARG A 38 -4.23 5.66 -1.13
N VAL A 39 -4.01 6.37 -2.22
CA VAL A 39 -4.08 5.85 -3.57
C VAL A 39 -2.86 6.37 -4.31
N SER A 40 -2.16 5.52 -5.07
CA SER A 40 -1.09 5.99 -5.95
C SER A 40 -1.69 6.83 -7.08
N ASP A 41 -0.93 7.79 -7.62
CA ASP A 41 -1.40 8.65 -8.72
C ASP A 41 -1.96 7.84 -9.90
N ALA A 42 -1.29 6.73 -10.25
CA ALA A 42 -1.70 5.82 -11.30
C ALA A 42 -3.08 5.16 -11.06
N LEU A 43 -3.40 4.78 -9.81
CA LEU A 43 -4.70 4.21 -9.46
C LEU A 43 -5.77 5.29 -9.22
N GLY A 44 -5.35 6.51 -8.87
CA GLY A 44 -6.24 7.65 -8.65
C GLY A 44 -7.07 7.98 -9.88
N GLY A 45 -6.44 8.01 -11.07
CA GLY A 45 -7.13 8.21 -12.34
C GLY A 45 -8.20 7.14 -12.60
N ILE A 46 -7.88 5.86 -12.35
CA ILE A 46 -8.82 4.74 -12.55
C ILE A 46 -10.02 4.84 -11.60
N LEU A 47 -9.81 5.27 -10.35
CA LEU A 47 -10.90 5.47 -9.40
C LEU A 47 -11.81 6.63 -9.79
N GLN A 48 -11.24 7.74 -10.27
CA GLN A 48 -12.04 8.86 -10.75
C GLN A 48 -12.86 8.49 -11.99
N GLU A 49 -12.26 7.74 -12.92
CA GLU A 49 -12.96 7.21 -14.09
C GLU A 49 -14.09 6.26 -13.69
N ALA A 50 -13.85 5.34 -12.76
CA ALA A 50 -14.87 4.42 -12.26
C ALA A 50 -16.02 5.16 -11.56
N LEU A 51 -15.73 6.25 -10.84
CA LEU A 51 -16.74 7.10 -10.21
C LEU A 51 -17.60 7.79 -11.26
N HIS A 52 -16.97 8.38 -12.29
CA HIS A 52 -17.67 9.10 -13.35
C HIS A 52 -18.55 8.16 -14.19
N ASN A 53 -18.03 7.00 -14.55
CA ASN A 53 -18.72 6.04 -15.41
C ASN A 53 -19.64 5.09 -14.64
N SER A 54 -19.70 5.20 -13.31
CA SER A 54 -20.53 4.33 -12.46
C SER A 54 -20.28 2.84 -12.67
N THR A 55 -19.04 2.47 -13.01
CA THR A 55 -18.69 1.08 -13.33
C THR A 55 -18.36 0.29 -12.06
N PRO A 56 -18.77 -1.00 -11.98
CA PRO A 56 -18.37 -1.85 -10.87
C PRO A 56 -16.87 -2.13 -10.94
N ILE A 57 -16.22 -2.00 -9.79
CA ILE A 57 -14.78 -2.27 -9.64
C ILE A 57 -14.52 -3.17 -8.43
N SER A 58 -13.37 -3.83 -8.42
CA SER A 58 -12.84 -4.49 -7.23
C SER A 58 -11.57 -3.78 -6.77
N ILE A 59 -11.52 -3.39 -5.50
CA ILE A 59 -10.34 -2.74 -4.92
C ILE A 59 -9.72 -3.63 -3.84
N TRP A 60 -8.40 -3.79 -3.89
CA TRP A 60 -7.63 -4.48 -2.84
C TRP A 60 -6.99 -3.46 -1.93
N ILE A 61 -7.27 -3.59 -0.63
CA ILE A 61 -6.74 -2.67 0.38
C ILE A 61 -5.80 -3.42 1.32
N VAL A 62 -4.60 -2.85 1.46
CA VAL A 62 -3.58 -3.29 2.40
C VAL A 62 -3.44 -2.25 3.50
N SER A 63 -3.23 -2.72 4.74
CA SER A 63 -2.93 -1.85 5.87
C SER A 63 -1.42 -1.76 6.05
N TYR A 64 -0.89 -0.54 5.99
CA TYR A 64 0.53 -0.24 6.10
C TYR A 64 0.77 0.84 7.16
N PHE A 65 1.39 0.50 8.29
CA PHE A 65 1.62 1.38 9.45
C PHE A 65 0.38 2.20 9.85
N GLY A 66 -0.77 1.53 10.02
CA GLY A 66 -2.04 2.16 10.41
C GLY A 66 -2.74 2.94 9.29
N LYS A 67 -2.19 2.98 8.08
CA LYS A 67 -2.79 3.61 6.90
C LYS A 67 -3.38 2.56 5.98
N LYS A 68 -4.52 2.85 5.35
CA LYS A 68 -5.10 1.99 4.32
C LYS A 68 -4.60 2.47 2.96
N ILE A 69 -4.03 1.55 2.18
CA ILE A 69 -3.49 1.84 0.85
C ILE A 69 -4.22 0.94 -0.15
N ILE A 70 -4.69 1.52 -1.25
CA ILE A 70 -5.18 0.74 -2.39
C ILE A 70 -3.97 0.14 -3.09
N ALA A 71 -3.91 -1.19 -3.05
CA ALA A 71 -2.84 -1.99 -3.63
C ALA A 71 -3.14 -2.40 -5.07
N GLY A 72 -4.40 -2.45 -5.45
CA GLY A 72 -4.82 -2.70 -6.82
C GLY A 72 -6.29 -2.39 -7.04
N VAL A 73 -6.65 -2.22 -8.31
CA VAL A 73 -8.00 -1.96 -8.79
C VAL A 73 -8.25 -2.85 -10.00
N SER A 74 -9.38 -3.56 -10.01
CA SER A 74 -9.86 -4.34 -11.14
C SER A 74 -11.13 -3.70 -11.70
N ARG A 75 -11.17 -3.59 -13.01
CA ARG A 75 -12.33 -3.13 -13.78
C ARG A 75 -13.23 -4.30 -14.17
N ALA A 76 -14.45 -3.96 -14.59
CA ALA A 76 -15.45 -4.93 -15.05
C ALA A 76 -15.02 -5.73 -16.30
N ASP A 77 -14.06 -5.22 -17.08
CA ASP A 77 -13.46 -5.89 -18.24
C ASP A 77 -12.45 -6.98 -17.86
N GLY A 78 -12.18 -7.18 -16.56
CA GLY A 78 -11.19 -8.14 -16.06
C GLY A 78 -9.76 -7.59 -16.03
N THR A 79 -9.53 -6.35 -16.43
CA THR A 79 -8.24 -5.68 -16.30
C THR A 79 -7.97 -5.38 -14.83
N VAL A 80 -6.78 -5.74 -14.35
CA VAL A 80 -6.33 -5.55 -12.96
C VAL A 80 -5.05 -4.76 -12.93
N PHE A 81 -5.17 -3.55 -12.40
CA PHE A 81 -4.08 -2.62 -12.20
C PHE A 81 -3.52 -2.76 -10.79
N ARG A 82 -2.21 -2.94 -10.67
CA ARG A 82 -1.52 -3.04 -9.38
C ARG A 82 -0.67 -1.79 -9.09
N ALA A 83 -0.68 -1.32 -7.86
CA ALA A 83 0.23 -0.26 -7.43
C ALA A 83 1.68 -0.77 -7.39
N LYS A 84 2.61 -0.08 -8.06
CA LYS A 84 4.04 -0.24 -7.84
C LYS A 84 4.43 0.32 -6.47
N MET A 85 4.76 -0.55 -5.52
CA MET A 85 5.27 -0.17 -4.18
C MET A 85 6.81 -0.09 -4.13
N THR A 86 7.43 0.38 -5.22
CA THR A 86 8.91 0.44 -5.38
C THR A 86 9.59 1.24 -4.26
N GLY A 87 8.97 2.33 -3.80
CA GLY A 87 9.52 3.16 -2.71
C GLY A 87 9.54 2.49 -1.34
N ILE A 88 8.61 1.56 -1.08
CA ILE A 88 8.51 0.83 0.19
C ILE A 88 9.61 -0.24 0.26
N LEU A 89 9.87 -0.92 -0.86
CA LEU A 89 10.92 -1.94 -0.96
C LEU A 89 12.33 -1.33 -0.85
N MET A 90 12.55 -0.18 -1.48
CA MET A 90 13.85 0.51 -1.46
C MET A 90 14.16 1.10 -0.08
N GLY A 91 13.15 1.67 0.59
CA GLY A 91 13.26 2.08 2.00
C GLY A 91 13.60 0.90 2.91
N SER A 92 13.08 -0.30 2.59
CA SER A 92 13.40 -1.49 3.37
C SER A 92 14.88 -1.89 3.31
N VAL A 93 15.44 -1.92 2.11
CA VAL A 93 16.85 -2.28 1.88
C VAL A 93 17.80 -1.28 2.55
N VAL A 94 17.50 0.02 2.43
CA VAL A 94 18.34 1.08 3.03
C VAL A 94 18.38 0.98 4.55
N ALA A 95 17.26 0.72 5.23
CA ALA A 95 17.30 0.64 6.69
C ALA A 95 17.98 -0.64 7.20
N VAL A 96 17.89 -1.78 6.48
CA VAL A 96 18.68 -2.97 6.81
C VAL A 96 20.18 -2.67 6.70
N ILE A 97 20.60 -2.02 5.61
CA ILE A 97 22.01 -1.64 5.39
C ILE A 97 22.48 -0.67 6.49
N ALA A 98 21.72 0.40 6.75
CA ALA A 98 22.05 1.38 7.78
C ALA A 98 22.15 0.75 9.17
N CYS A 99 21.25 -0.18 9.50
CA CYS A 99 21.32 -0.90 10.77
C CYS A 99 22.50 -1.89 10.83
N GLY A 100 22.88 -2.52 9.72
CA GLY A 100 24.07 -3.36 9.64
C GLY A 100 25.36 -2.57 9.92
N PHE A 101 25.46 -1.34 9.39
CA PHE A 101 26.57 -0.43 9.71
C PHE A 101 26.58 0.01 11.17
N LEU A 102 25.41 0.32 11.75
CA LEU A 102 25.30 0.65 13.18
C LEU A 102 25.70 -0.56 14.04
N TYR A 103 25.26 -1.76 13.70
CA TYR A 103 25.61 -2.99 14.41
C TYR A 103 27.12 -3.27 14.41
N ALA A 104 27.80 -3.04 13.28
CA ALA A 104 29.25 -3.21 13.18
C ALA A 104 30.05 -2.11 13.93
N GLY A 105 29.50 -0.90 14.05
CA GLY A 105 30.15 0.23 14.72
C GLY A 105 30.09 0.20 16.25
N PHE A 106 29.07 -0.45 16.83
CA PHE A 106 28.93 -0.60 18.28
C PHE A 106 29.37 -2.00 18.73
N ALA A 107 30.63 -2.41 18.52
CA ALA A 107 31.05 -3.80 18.76
C ALA A 107 31.09 -4.25 20.25
N GLU A 108 30.71 -3.41 21.22
CA GLU A 108 30.70 -3.77 22.64
C GLU A 108 29.30 -4.14 23.12
N HIS A 109 29.22 -5.24 23.88
CA HIS A 109 28.05 -6.06 24.26
C HIS A 109 26.89 -5.33 24.96
N SER A 110 26.28 -4.38 24.27
CA SER A 110 25.11 -3.67 24.76
C SER A 110 23.84 -4.49 24.53
N PRO A 111 22.94 -4.61 25.51
CA PRO A 111 21.62 -5.23 25.32
C PRO A 111 20.78 -4.54 24.23
N PHE A 112 21.18 -3.33 23.80
CA PHE A 112 20.59 -2.64 22.65
C PHE A 112 20.65 -3.44 21.36
N HIS A 113 21.65 -4.32 21.19
CA HIS A 113 21.84 -5.08 19.95
C HIS A 113 20.76 -6.11 19.72
N ALA A 114 20.35 -6.79 20.79
CA ALA A 114 19.24 -7.73 20.74
C ALA A 114 17.95 -6.98 20.38
N VAL A 115 17.68 -5.83 21.01
CA VAL A 115 16.50 -5.01 20.73
C VAL A 115 16.49 -4.51 19.28
N LEU A 116 17.64 -4.04 18.78
CA LEU A 116 17.78 -3.58 17.40
C LEU A 116 17.57 -4.74 16.41
N GLY A 117 18.18 -5.90 16.67
CA GLY A 117 18.01 -7.11 15.88
C GLY A 117 16.55 -7.57 15.81
N PHE A 118 15.84 -7.59 16.96
CA PHE A 118 14.42 -7.89 17.02
C PHE A 118 13.57 -6.86 16.25
N ALA A 119 13.88 -5.57 16.37
CA ALA A 119 13.16 -4.52 15.65
C ALA A 119 13.33 -4.66 14.13
N ILE A 120 14.56 -4.90 13.66
CA ILE A 120 14.85 -5.10 12.23
C ILE A 120 14.20 -6.39 11.73
N GLY A 121 14.33 -7.50 12.47
CA GLY A 121 13.70 -8.78 12.10
C GLY A 121 12.19 -8.66 11.99
N SER A 122 11.55 -8.02 12.98
CA SER A 122 10.10 -7.76 12.97
C SER A 122 9.68 -6.89 11.79
N TRP A 123 10.50 -5.89 11.46
CA TRP A 123 10.26 -4.99 10.34
C TRP A 123 10.43 -5.70 8.98
N VAL A 124 11.48 -6.49 8.79
CA VAL A 124 11.68 -7.30 7.58
C VAL A 124 10.51 -8.26 7.37
N LEU A 125 10.09 -8.97 8.42
CA LEU A 125 8.92 -9.88 8.35
C LEU A 125 7.63 -9.14 8.01
N TYR A 126 7.41 -7.96 8.61
CA TYR A 126 6.25 -7.13 8.31
C TYR A 126 6.20 -6.73 6.83
N PHE A 127 7.31 -6.26 6.27
CA PHE A 127 7.39 -5.87 4.86
C PHE A 127 7.30 -7.06 3.92
N ALA A 128 7.91 -8.20 4.26
CA ALA A 128 7.77 -9.43 3.50
C ALA A 128 6.30 -9.87 3.41
N ASN A 129 5.55 -9.78 4.51
CA ASN A 129 4.11 -10.06 4.52
C ASN A 129 3.30 -9.06 3.66
N VAL A 130 3.60 -7.76 3.76
CA VAL A 130 2.96 -6.73 2.92
C VAL A 130 3.23 -7.01 1.45
N ASN A 131 4.48 -7.27 1.07
CA ASN A 131 4.86 -7.60 -0.30
C ASN A 131 4.16 -8.86 -0.79
N ARG A 132 4.12 -9.93 0.01
CA ARG A 132 3.39 -11.16 -0.34
C ARG A 132 1.91 -10.88 -0.65
N GLN A 133 1.26 -10.02 0.14
CA GLN A 133 -0.12 -9.61 -0.12
C GLN A 133 -0.26 -8.86 -1.45
N LEU A 134 0.66 -7.95 -1.78
CA LEU A 134 0.66 -7.26 -3.07
C LEU A 134 0.86 -8.25 -4.23
N PHE A 135 1.81 -9.16 -4.10
CA PHE A 135 2.11 -10.16 -5.12
C PHE A 135 0.97 -11.15 -5.38
N SER A 136 0.10 -11.35 -4.39
CA SER A 136 -1.09 -12.20 -4.53
C SER A 136 -2.24 -11.59 -5.33
N ILE A 137 -2.22 -10.28 -5.63
CA ILE A 137 -3.28 -9.64 -6.42
C ILE A 137 -3.09 -10.03 -7.90
N PRO A 138 -3.96 -10.79 -8.56
CA PRO A 138 -3.76 -11.15 -9.97
C PRO A 138 -3.55 -9.89 -10.80
N ALA A 139 -2.42 -9.77 -11.51
CA ALA A 139 -2.10 -8.58 -12.30
C ALA A 139 -1.86 -9.02 -13.74
N ASN A 140 -2.70 -8.52 -14.65
CA ASN A 140 -2.52 -8.63 -16.10
C ASN A 140 -1.97 -7.33 -16.69
N ASP A 141 -2.03 -6.20 -15.97
CA ASP A 141 -1.35 -4.95 -16.30
C ASP A 141 -0.62 -4.34 -15.08
N ALA A 142 0.65 -4.00 -15.26
CA ALA A 142 1.47 -3.33 -14.25
C ALA A 142 1.71 -1.86 -14.64
N LEU A 143 0.98 -0.92 -14.02
CA LEU A 143 1.20 0.53 -14.13
C LEU A 143 2.49 0.96 -13.48
#